data_AF-A0A842N1D9-F1
#
_entry.id   AF-A0A842N1D9-F1
#
_cell.length_a   1.000
_cell.length_b   1.000
_cell.length_c   1.000
_cell.angle_alpha   90.00
_cell.angle_beta   90.00
_cell.angle_gamma   90.00
#
_symmetry.space_group_name_H-M   'P 1'
#
loop_
_entity.id
_entity.type
_entity.pdbx_description
1 polymer ?
#
loop_
_entity_poly.entity_id
_entity_poly.type
_entity_poly.pdbx_seq_one_letter_code
_entity_poly.pdbx_strand_id
1 'polypeptide(L)'
;MTKGKSIVLETLIPITIVGLLIGCVYALMAFGLSIQFGVMNLINFAHGDFVMLAMYVTYFSFLAMNLPTLASPILTVPLFFGIGFFLYKVTLKKIIKSSQLVQIAATVGMFMAMRGIAFLFFVS
;
A
#
# COMPACT_ATOMS: atom_id res chain seq x y z
N MET A 1 43.61 -6.01 13.74
CA MET A 1 42.74 -4.82 13.56
C MET A 1 42.11 -4.69 12.16
N THR A 2 42.42 -5.55 11.18
CA THR A 2 41.88 -5.47 9.80
C THR A 2 40.49 -6.07 9.60
N LYS A 3 40.09 -7.09 10.38
CA LYS A 3 38.75 -7.68 10.31
C LYS A 3 37.62 -6.68 10.59
N GLY A 4 37.84 -5.74 11.51
CA GLY A 4 36.84 -4.74 11.91
C GLY A 4 36.44 -3.77 10.81
N LYS A 5 37.34 -3.46 9.87
CA LYS A 5 37.05 -2.56 8.74
C LYS A 5 36.31 -3.28 7.60
N SER A 6 36.59 -4.58 7.41
CA SER A 6 35.91 -5.42 6.42
C SER A 6 34.43 -5.63 6.77
N ILE A 7 34.13 -6.00 8.02
CA ILE A 7 32.74 -6.17 8.49
C ILE A 7 31.93 -4.88 8.43
N VAL A 8 32.56 -3.72 8.68
CA VAL A 8 31.88 -2.42 8.57
C VAL A 8 31.56 -2.10 7.11
N LEU A 9 32.48 -2.30 6.18
CA LEU A 9 32.21 -2.05 4.76
C LEU A 9 31.19 -3.04 4.17
N GLU A 10 31.26 -4.31 4.59
CA GLU A 10 30.30 -5.35 4.20
C GLU A 10 28.88 -5.12 4.75
N THR A 11 28.73 -4.36 5.85
CA THR A 11 27.41 -4.06 6.43
C THR A 11 26.87 -2.70 6.00
N LEU A 12 27.73 -1.69 5.82
CA LEU A 12 27.31 -0.35 5.40
C LEU A 12 26.66 -0.37 4.02
N ILE A 13 27.25 -1.08 3.06
CA ILE A 13 26.75 -1.10 1.67
C ILE A 13 25.31 -1.68 1.63
N PRO A 14 25.02 -2.89 2.17
CA PRO A 14 23.66 -3.42 2.18
C PRO A 14 22.66 -2.57 2.96
N ILE A 15 23.05 -2.02 4.11
CA ILE A 15 22.15 -1.21 4.94
C ILE A 15 21.77 0.08 4.23
N THR A 16 22.70 0.74 3.53
CA THR A 16 22.39 1.92 2.73
C THR A 16 21.45 1.57 1.57
N ILE A 17 21.68 0.45 0.89
CA ILE A 17 20.80 0.01 -0.21
C ILE A 17 19.39 -0.30 0.32
N VAL A 18 19.27 -1.06 1.40
CA VAL A 18 17.99 -1.41 2.02
C VAL A 18 17.27 -0.14 2.52
N GLY A 19 17.99 0.77 3.18
CA GLY A 19 17.46 2.05 3.63
C GLY A 19 16.94 2.91 2.47
N LEU A 20 17.67 2.97 1.36
CA LEU A 20 17.26 3.69 0.16
C LEU A 20 16.00 3.07 -0.47
N LEU A 21 15.97 1.73 -0.59
CA LEU A 21 14.82 1.01 -1.13
C LEU A 21 13.54 1.26 -0.31
N ILE A 22 13.63 1.15 1.03
CA ILE A 22 12.52 1.44 1.93
C ILE A 22 12.11 2.91 1.85
N GLY A 23 13.09 3.83 1.76
CA GLY A 23 12.85 5.25 1.54
C GLY A 23 12.09 5.53 0.25
N CYS A 24 12.44 4.88 -0.85
CA CYS A 24 11.71 4.97 -2.12
C CYS A 24 10.27 4.48 -1.99
N VAL A 25 10.03 3.39 -1.27
CA VAL A 25 8.67 2.88 -1.00
C VAL A 25 7.86 3.92 -0.23
N TYR A 26 8.40 4.49 0.85
CA TYR A 26 7.69 5.53 1.61
C TYR A 26 7.48 6.81 0.81
N ALA A 27 8.44 7.22 -0.02
CA ALA A 27 8.30 8.37 -0.91
C ALA A 27 7.16 8.17 -1.91
N LEU A 28 7.06 6.97 -2.52
CA LEU A 28 5.96 6.61 -3.42
C LEU A 28 4.60 6.62 -2.71
N MET A 29 4.53 6.09 -1.49
CA MET A 29 3.31 6.13 -0.68
C MET A 29 2.89 7.57 -0.36
N ALA A 30 3.83 8.41 0.07
CA ALA A 30 3.58 9.83 0.34
C ALA A 30 3.14 10.59 -0.92
N PHE A 31 3.70 10.24 -2.09
CA PHE A 31 3.29 10.82 -3.37
C PHE A 31 1.83 10.45 -3.72
N GLY A 32 1.44 9.19 -3.51
CA GLY A 32 0.05 8.75 -3.70
C GLY A 32 -0.95 9.47 -2.78
N LEU A 33 -0.56 9.73 -1.53
CA LEU A 33 -1.36 10.52 -0.60
C LEU A 33 -1.41 12.01 -1.01
N SER A 34 -0.30 12.56 -1.47
CA SER A 34 -0.19 13.94 -1.96
C SER A 34 -1.12 14.19 -3.16
N ILE A 35 -1.27 13.24 -4.08
CA ILE A 35 -2.21 13.39 -5.21
C ILE A 35 -3.67 13.40 -4.73
N GLN A 36 -4.01 12.57 -3.73
CA GLN A 36 -5.37 12.52 -3.18
C GLN A 36 -5.78 13.85 -2.53
N PHE A 37 -4.88 14.44 -1.74
CA PHE A 37 -5.16 15.73 -1.10
C PHE A 37 -4.98 16.92 -2.05
N GLY A 38 -3.92 16.92 -2.87
CA GLY A 38 -3.55 18.05 -3.71
C GLY A 38 -4.42 18.24 -4.96
N VAL A 39 -4.94 17.16 -5.54
CA VAL A 39 -5.76 17.23 -6.77
C VAL A 39 -7.23 16.97 -6.48
N MET A 40 -7.54 15.91 -5.72
CA MET A 40 -8.93 15.52 -5.49
C MET A 40 -9.59 16.21 -4.29
N ASN A 41 -8.83 16.89 -3.42
CA ASN A 41 -9.30 17.48 -2.16
C ASN A 41 -10.20 16.52 -1.35
N LEU A 42 -9.86 15.22 -1.38
CA LEU A 42 -10.64 14.15 -0.76
C LEU A 42 -9.81 13.52 0.36
N ILE A 43 -10.35 13.54 1.59
CA ILE A 43 -9.72 12.87 2.72
C ILE A 43 -10.06 11.39 2.70
N ASN A 44 -9.14 10.57 2.20
CA ASN A 44 -9.29 9.13 2.15
C ASN A 44 -8.56 8.44 3.30
N PHE A 45 -9.29 8.12 4.38
CA PHE A 45 -8.75 7.37 5.51
C PHE A 45 -8.44 5.91 5.19
N ALA A 46 -9.05 5.34 4.14
CA ALA A 46 -8.83 3.95 3.75
C ALA A 46 -7.49 3.72 3.04
N HIS A 47 -6.71 4.77 2.77
CA HIS A 47 -5.44 4.64 2.04
C HIS A 47 -4.47 3.62 2.68
N GLY A 48 -4.40 3.59 4.02
CA GLY A 48 -3.57 2.62 4.75
C GLY A 48 -4.03 1.18 4.55
N ASP A 49 -5.33 0.93 4.52
CA ASP A 49 -5.90 -0.41 4.32
C ASP A 49 -5.70 -0.92 2.89
N PHE A 50 -5.69 -0.04 1.88
CA PHE A 50 -5.27 -0.42 0.52
C PHE A 50 -3.82 -0.93 0.51
N VAL A 51 -2.92 -0.28 1.23
CA VAL A 51 -1.52 -0.70 1.33
C VAL A 51 -1.42 -2.04 2.04
N MET A 52 -2.13 -2.20 3.17
CA MET A 52 -2.20 -3.46 3.92
C MET A 52 -2.66 -4.62 3.02
N LEU A 53 -3.78 -4.43 2.30
CA LEU A 53 -4.30 -5.44 1.38
C LEU A 53 -3.30 -5.75 0.26
N ALA A 54 -2.61 -4.75 -0.29
CA ALA A 54 -1.60 -4.96 -1.35
C ALA A 54 -0.41 -5.79 -0.84
N MET A 55 0.04 -5.55 0.40
CA MET A 55 1.06 -6.36 1.06
C MET A 55 0.60 -7.81 1.23
N TYR A 56 -0.63 -8.02 1.68
CA TYR A 56 -1.18 -9.35 1.87
C TYR A 56 -1.32 -10.14 0.57
N VAL A 57 -1.81 -9.51 -0.51
CA VAL A 57 -1.89 -10.17 -1.82
C VAL A 57 -0.49 -10.49 -2.36
N THR A 58 0.47 -9.59 -2.15
CA THR A 58 1.87 -9.83 -2.55
C THR A 58 2.46 -11.02 -1.79
N TYR A 59 2.23 -11.09 -0.48
CA TYR A 59 2.66 -12.19 0.38
C TYR A 59 2.01 -13.52 -0.04
N PHE A 60 0.71 -13.51 -0.33
CA PHE A 60 0.01 -14.71 -0.77
C PHE A 60 0.46 -15.17 -2.17
N SER A 61 0.76 -14.24 -3.07
CA SER A 61 1.33 -14.56 -4.40
C SER A 61 2.68 -15.26 -4.27
N PHE A 62 3.50 -14.85 -3.30
CA PHE A 62 4.75 -15.52 -2.97
C PHE A 62 4.51 -16.95 -2.45
N LEU A 63 3.59 -17.14 -1.51
CA LEU A 63 3.29 -18.47 -0.94
C LEU A 63 2.63 -19.44 -1.92
N ALA A 64 1.60 -18.98 -2.63
CA ALA A 64 0.78 -19.85 -3.48
C ALA A 64 1.41 -20.14 -4.84
N MET A 65 2.10 -19.16 -5.44
CA MET A 65 2.64 -19.28 -6.79
C MET A 65 4.17 -19.38 -6.82
N ASN A 66 4.86 -19.31 -5.67
CA ASN A 66 6.31 -19.21 -5.58
C ASN A 66 6.88 -18.05 -6.43
N LEU A 67 6.07 -17.02 -6.68
CA LEU A 67 6.51 -15.87 -7.47
C LEU A 67 7.54 -15.07 -6.66
N PRO A 68 8.70 -14.70 -7.23
CA PRO A 68 9.64 -13.81 -6.58
C PRO A 68 8.94 -12.51 -6.16
N THR A 69 9.28 -11.97 -4.98
CA THR A 69 8.72 -10.71 -4.47
C THR A 69 8.91 -9.52 -5.43
N LEU A 70 9.93 -9.59 -6.29
CA LEU A 70 10.19 -8.59 -7.31
C LEU A 70 9.29 -8.71 -8.56
N ALA A 71 8.75 -9.91 -8.81
CA ALA A 71 7.85 -10.21 -9.92
C ALA A 71 6.36 -10.15 -9.52
N SER A 72 6.04 -10.29 -8.23
CA SER A 72 4.68 -10.16 -7.72
C SER A 72 3.96 -8.84 -8.07
N PRO A 73 4.63 -7.68 -8.25
CA PRO A 73 3.96 -6.45 -8.67
C PRO A 73 3.22 -6.59 -10.00
N ILE A 74 3.65 -7.51 -10.87
CA ILE A 74 3.02 -7.72 -12.18
C ILE A 74 1.57 -8.23 -12.06
N LEU A 75 1.26 -8.92 -10.98
CA LEU A 75 -0.08 -9.40 -10.66
C LEU A 75 -0.80 -8.44 -9.71
N THR A 76 -0.11 -7.93 -8.69
CA THR A 76 -0.76 -7.12 -7.66
C THR A 76 -1.16 -5.74 -8.16
N VAL A 77 -0.35 -5.10 -9.02
CA VAL A 77 -0.67 -3.78 -9.59
C VAL A 77 -1.97 -3.80 -10.40
N PRO A 78 -2.17 -4.65 -11.42
CA PRO A 78 -3.42 -4.66 -12.19
C PRO A 78 -4.63 -5.05 -11.34
N LEU A 79 -4.46 -5.96 -10.38
CA LEU A 79 -5.53 -6.36 -9.47
C LEU A 79 -5.99 -5.18 -8.59
N PHE A 80 -5.05 -4.49 -7.94
CA PHE A 80 -5.37 -3.33 -7.09
C PHE A 80 -5.83 -2.12 -7.89
N PHE A 81 -5.35 -1.95 -9.12
CA PHE A 81 -5.90 -0.96 -10.03
C PHE A 81 -7.38 -1.23 -10.32
N GLY A 82 -7.75 -2.49 -10.58
CA GLY A 82 -9.14 -2.91 -10.78
C GLY A 82 -10.01 -2.66 -9.54
N ILE A 83 -9.56 -3.09 -8.36
CA ILE A 83 -10.27 -2.90 -7.08
C ILE A 83 -10.43 -1.41 -6.77
N GLY A 84 -9.35 -0.64 -6.89
CA GLY A 84 -9.34 0.81 -6.67
C GLY A 84 -10.26 1.55 -7.63
N PHE A 85 -10.23 1.19 -8.92
CA PHE A 85 -11.13 1.77 -9.92
C PHE A 85 -12.61 1.46 -9.63
N PHE A 86 -12.91 0.22 -9.22
CA PHE A 86 -14.25 -0.18 -8.85
C PHE A 86 -14.77 0.63 -7.66
N LEU A 87 -13.99 0.72 -6.58
CA LEU A 87 -14.33 1.51 -5.39
C LEU A 87 -14.43 3.01 -5.69
N TYR A 88 -13.57 3.51 -6.56
CA TYR A 88 -13.66 4.89 -7.03
C TYR A 88 -15.00 5.14 -7.72
N LYS A 89 -15.39 4.28 -8.66
CA LYS A 89 -16.62 4.46 -9.45
C LYS A 89 -17.89 4.30 -8.59
N VAL A 90 -17.91 3.33 -7.68
CA VAL A 90 -19.09 2.99 -6.88
C VAL A 90 -19.28 3.95 -5.72
N THR A 91 -18.19 4.31 -5.04
CA THR A 91 -18.21 5.06 -3.78
C THR A 91 -17.61 6.45 -3.93
N LEU A 92 -16.31 6.55 -4.25
CA LEU A 92 -15.59 7.84 -4.17
C LEU A 92 -16.16 8.91 -5.12
N LYS A 93 -16.51 8.53 -6.34
CA LYS A 93 -17.10 9.43 -7.35
C LYS A 93 -18.41 10.07 -6.87
N LYS A 94 -19.18 9.37 -6.03
CA LYS A 94 -20.46 9.89 -5.49
C LYS A 94 -20.23 10.85 -4.32
N ILE A 95 -19.23 10.59 -3.48
CA ILE A 95 -18.98 11.37 -2.25
C ILE A 95 -18.05 12.57 -2.47
N ILE A 96 -17.29 12.63 -3.56
CA ILE A 96 -16.38 13.76 -3.86
C ILE A 96 -17.09 15.13 -3.86
N LYS A 97 -18.37 15.18 -4.23
CA LYS A 97 -19.16 16.43 -4.26
C LYS A 97 -19.87 16.75 -2.94
N SER A 98 -19.77 15.87 -1.95
CA SER A 98 -20.45 16.00 -0.66
C SER A 98 -19.53 16.61 0.41
N SER A 99 -20.12 17.02 1.55
CA SER A 99 -19.39 17.62 2.67
C SER A 99 -18.23 16.74 3.16
N GLN A 100 -17.16 17.38 3.65
CA GLN A 100 -15.96 16.70 4.15
C GLN A 100 -16.28 15.64 5.21
N LEU A 101 -17.25 15.89 6.10
CA LEU A 101 -17.70 14.91 7.10
C LEU A 101 -18.25 13.62 6.47
N VAL A 102 -18.98 13.74 5.36
CA VAL A 102 -19.53 12.58 4.62
C VAL A 102 -18.41 11.80 3.95
N GLN A 103 -17.40 12.50 3.41
CA GLN A 103 -16.23 11.85 2.81
C GLN A 103 -15.44 11.05 3.83
N ILE A 104 -15.23 11.61 5.02
CA ILE A 104 -14.56 10.95 6.14
C ILE A 104 -15.38 9.75 6.59
N ALA A 105 -16.68 9.91 6.89
CA ALA A 105 -17.53 8.82 7.33
C ALA A 105 -17.58 7.66 6.32
N ALA A 106 -17.66 7.97 5.02
CA ALA A 106 -17.67 6.96 3.96
C ALA A 106 -16.33 6.21 3.84
N THR A 107 -15.20 6.92 3.95
CA THR A 107 -13.88 6.28 3.88
C THR A 107 -13.56 5.49 5.15
N VAL A 108 -14.11 5.90 6.30
CA VAL A 108 -14.08 5.13 7.54
C VAL A 108 -14.82 3.80 7.39
N GLY A 109 -16.06 3.85 6.90
CA GLY A 109 -16.83 2.64 6.61
C GLY A 109 -16.15 1.72 5.58
N MET A 110 -15.51 2.31 4.57
CA MET A 110 -14.76 1.56 3.55
C MET A 110 -13.58 0.79 4.16
N PHE A 111 -12.76 1.43 5.01
CA PHE A 111 -11.64 0.74 5.62
C PHE A 111 -12.10 -0.35 6.59
N MET A 112 -13.18 -0.12 7.35
CA MET A 112 -13.75 -1.12 8.24
C MET A 112 -14.21 -2.36 7.46
N ALA A 113 -14.88 -2.16 6.31
CA ALA A 113 -15.30 -3.25 5.45
C ALA A 113 -14.10 -4.02 4.89
N MET A 114 -13.08 -3.31 4.40
CA MET A 114 -11.83 -3.93 3.91
C MET A 114 -11.13 -4.75 4.97
N ARG A 115 -11.04 -4.21 6.20
CA ARG A 115 -10.36 -4.89 7.30
C ARG A 115 -11.13 -6.10 7.78
N GLY A 116 -12.47 -6.04 7.78
CA GLY A 116 -13.33 -7.20 8.02
C GLY A 116 -13.11 -8.31 7.00
N ILE A 117 -13.04 -7.96 5.71
CA ILE A 117 -12.72 -8.93 4.64
C ILE A 117 -11.32 -9.51 4.85
N ALA A 118 -10.31 -8.68 5.10
CA ALA A 118 -8.95 -9.14 5.33
C ALA A 118 -8.87 -10.12 6.50
N PHE A 119 -9.57 -9.85 7.61
CA PHE A 119 -9.61 -10.74 8.76
C PHE A 119 -10.12 -12.15 8.40
N LEU A 120 -11.19 -12.24 7.60
CA LEU A 120 -11.79 -13.51 7.16
C LEU A 120 -10.94 -14.34 6.19
N PHE A 121 -9.96 -13.73 5.51
CA PHE A 121 -9.10 -14.45 4.57
C PHE A 121 -7.70 -14.72 5.12
N PHE A 122 -7.18 -13.83 5.97
CA PHE A 122 -5.78 -13.88 6.40
C PHE A 122 -5.59 -14.35 7.85
N VAL A 123 -6.60 -14.24 8.71
CA VAL A 123 -6.46 -14.55 10.15
C VAL A 123 -7.18 -15.84 10.57
N SER A 124 -8.24 -16.24 9.86
CA SER A 124 -8.95 -17.52 10.07
C SER A 124 -8.35 -18.65 9.24
#